data_AF-A0A328Z1Y1-F1
#
_entry.id   AF-A0A328Z1Y1-F1
#
_cell.length_a   1.000
_cell.length_b   1.000
_cell.length_c   1.000
_cell.angle_alpha   90.00
_cell.angle_beta   90.00
_cell.angle_gamma   90.00
#
_symmetry.space_group_name_H-M   'P 1'
#
loop_
_entity.id
_entity.type
_entity.pdbx_description
1 polymer ?
#
loop_
_entity_poly.entity_id
_entity_poly.type
_entity_poly.pdbx_seq_one_letter_code
_entity_poly.pdbx_strand_id
1 'polypeptide(L)'
;MLACGFTGASAQPAAASLPAPVGKAVRQYLAEQARARGLDAVEFEIAPVGAVPEWPDCKGPLGVDGTDVRRLSRIRVSVSCADPARPWREDWTLRVDARADVVIASAPVAAQRPITAQDVAMESRPLQTFEDGTSDIDAVVGQTSRRPLRPGQVVVPRYLDAPLLVRKSQPVTIAVRRAGVEVNGAGEALAPGALGETVRVRNIGSGKVIQARVVGEGLVEPVDVGAMAAPSPQSPVR
;
A
#
# COMPACT_ATOMS: atom_id res chain seq x y z
N MET A 1 -10.62 -59.22 20.72
CA MET A 1 -11.37 -57.97 20.89
C MET A 1 -10.95 -57.33 22.21
N LEU A 2 -10.16 -56.26 22.17
CA LEU A 2 -10.15 -55.21 23.19
C LEU A 2 -9.35 -54.03 22.65
N ALA A 3 -10.08 -52.96 22.38
CA ALA A 3 -9.60 -51.68 21.89
C ALA A 3 -9.13 -50.82 23.07
N CYS A 4 -8.03 -50.09 22.88
CA CYS A 4 -7.74 -48.87 23.65
C CYS A 4 -7.22 -47.82 22.69
N GLY A 5 -8.12 -46.96 22.23
CA GLY A 5 -7.77 -45.72 21.55
C GLY A 5 -7.31 -44.68 22.58
N PHE A 6 -6.12 -44.13 22.37
CA PHE A 6 -5.68 -42.91 23.04
C PHE A 6 -6.13 -41.72 22.20
N THR A 7 -7.33 -41.20 22.47
CA THR A 7 -7.70 -39.83 22.11
C THR A 7 -7.16 -38.89 23.18
N GLY A 8 -5.90 -38.51 23.05
CA GLY A 8 -5.32 -37.38 23.77
C GLY A 8 -5.78 -36.08 23.11
N ALA A 9 -6.89 -35.53 23.57
CA ALA A 9 -7.23 -34.14 23.30
C ALA A 9 -6.29 -33.26 24.13
N SER A 10 -5.27 -32.70 23.50
CA SER A 10 -4.42 -31.67 24.08
C SER A 10 -5.28 -30.45 24.34
N ALA A 11 -5.73 -30.28 25.58
CA ALA A 11 -6.31 -29.02 26.04
C ALA A 11 -5.18 -27.99 26.08
N GLN A 12 -5.15 -27.10 25.07
CA GLN A 12 -4.32 -25.90 25.09
C GLN A 12 -4.66 -25.12 26.38
N PRO A 13 -3.70 -24.79 27.26
CA PRO A 13 -4.00 -23.98 28.43
C PRO A 13 -4.61 -22.66 27.95
N ALA A 14 -5.75 -22.28 28.52
CA ALA A 14 -6.41 -21.00 28.27
C ALA A 14 -5.40 -19.89 28.57
N ALA A 15 -4.78 -19.36 27.52
CA ALA A 15 -3.84 -18.25 27.63
C ALA A 15 -4.57 -17.12 28.35
N ALA A 16 -3.98 -16.61 29.42
CA ALA A 16 -4.58 -15.55 30.21
C ALA A 16 -4.97 -14.38 29.28
N SER A 17 -6.26 -14.12 29.15
CA SER A 17 -6.79 -13.15 28.19
C SER A 17 -6.97 -11.78 28.85
N LEU A 18 -6.73 -10.72 28.09
CA LEU A 18 -7.05 -9.35 28.50
C LEU A 18 -8.54 -9.22 28.85
N PRO A 19 -8.93 -8.37 29.83
CA PRO A 19 -10.32 -8.01 30.05
C PRO A 19 -10.92 -7.49 28.76
N ALA A 20 -12.16 -7.85 28.46
CA ALA A 20 -12.84 -7.46 27.24
C ALA A 20 -12.70 -5.96 26.86
N PRO A 21 -12.89 -4.98 27.79
CA PRO A 21 -12.78 -3.57 27.44
C PRO A 21 -11.34 -3.15 27.11
N VAL A 22 -10.35 -3.63 27.89
CA VAL A 22 -8.93 -3.33 27.64
C VAL A 22 -8.46 -4.00 26.36
N GLY A 23 -8.80 -5.28 26.16
CA GLY A 23 -8.46 -6.02 24.95
C GLY A 23 -9.04 -5.40 23.69
N LYS A 24 -10.26 -4.84 23.77
CA LYS A 24 -10.85 -4.06 22.67
C LYS A 24 -10.07 -2.77 22.41
N ALA A 25 -9.76 -1.99 23.45
CA ALA A 25 -9.02 -0.73 23.31
C ALA A 25 -7.62 -0.95 22.72
N VAL A 26 -6.89 -1.96 23.20
CA VAL A 26 -5.56 -2.31 22.68
C VAL A 26 -5.65 -2.80 21.23
N ARG A 27 -6.61 -3.67 20.87
CA ARG A 27 -6.80 -4.09 19.46
C ARG A 27 -7.08 -2.91 18.54
N GLN A 28 -7.91 -1.97 18.99
CA GLN A 28 -8.27 -0.81 18.20
C GLN A 28 -7.05 0.11 17.96
N TYR A 29 -6.27 0.37 19.01
CA TYR A 29 -5.00 1.09 18.91
C TYR A 29 -4.01 0.40 17.94
N LEU A 30 -3.82 -0.91 18.05
CA LEU A 30 -2.93 -1.65 17.15
C LEU A 30 -3.42 -1.67 15.70
N ALA A 31 -4.73 -1.75 15.47
CA ALA A 31 -5.31 -1.68 14.14
C ALA A 31 -5.10 -0.30 13.50
N GLU A 32 -5.21 0.78 14.25
CA GLU A 32 -4.90 2.14 13.77
C GLU A 32 -3.43 2.27 13.38
N GLN A 33 -2.51 1.73 14.20
CA GLN A 33 -1.08 1.71 13.88
C GLN A 33 -0.76 0.88 12.63
N ALA A 34 -1.46 -0.25 12.42
CA ALA A 34 -1.30 -1.07 11.23
C ALA A 34 -1.81 -0.36 9.96
N ARG A 35 -2.97 0.29 10.02
CA ARG A 35 -3.52 1.09 8.91
C ARG A 35 -2.61 2.24 8.51
N ALA A 36 -1.99 2.91 9.49
CA ALA A 36 -0.99 3.95 9.23
C ALA A 36 0.23 3.45 8.44
N ARG A 37 0.47 2.13 8.40
CA ARG A 37 1.52 1.46 7.63
C ARG A 37 1.03 0.88 6.29
N GLY A 38 -0.23 1.13 5.90
CA GLY A 38 -0.81 0.60 4.66
C GLY A 38 -1.24 -0.88 4.75
N LEU A 39 -1.45 -1.37 5.97
CA LEU A 39 -1.88 -2.74 6.24
C LEU A 39 -3.32 -2.74 6.72
N ASP A 40 -4.20 -3.30 5.88
CA ASP A 40 -5.59 -3.56 6.20
C ASP A 40 -5.79 -4.99 6.68
N ALA A 41 -6.92 -5.24 7.34
CA ALA A 41 -7.35 -6.56 7.79
C ALA A 41 -6.29 -7.36 8.60
N VAL A 42 -5.62 -6.69 9.54
CA VAL A 42 -4.64 -7.36 10.42
C VAL A 42 -5.36 -8.12 11.55
N GLU A 43 -5.01 -9.40 11.70
CA GLU A 43 -5.42 -10.23 12.82
C GLU A 43 -4.39 -10.15 13.94
N PHE A 44 -4.85 -9.94 15.17
CA PHE A 44 -4.00 -9.77 16.36
C PHE A 44 -4.35 -10.80 17.44
N GLU A 45 -3.37 -11.63 17.78
CA GLU A 45 -3.36 -12.46 18.98
C GLU A 45 -2.52 -11.77 20.06
N ILE A 46 -3.17 -11.39 21.17
CA ILE A 46 -2.56 -10.56 22.22
C ILE A 46 -2.57 -11.33 23.53
N ALA A 47 -1.39 -11.51 24.12
CA ALA A 47 -1.22 -12.16 25.41
C ALA A 47 -0.39 -11.28 26.36
N PRO A 48 -0.76 -11.15 27.65
CA PRO A 48 0.08 -10.49 28.64
C PRO A 48 1.36 -11.29 28.87
N VAL A 49 2.46 -10.60 29.14
CA VAL A 49 3.73 -11.25 29.51
C VAL A 49 3.91 -11.22 31.02
N GLY A 50 3.96 -12.40 31.63
CA GLY A 50 4.14 -12.57 33.06
C GLY A 50 2.80 -12.77 33.80
N ALA A 51 2.82 -12.57 35.11
CA ALA A 51 1.60 -12.62 35.91
C ALA A 51 0.65 -11.51 35.47
N VAL A 52 -0.61 -11.87 35.23
CA VAL A 52 -1.65 -10.90 34.93
C VAL A 52 -2.02 -10.20 36.24
N PRO A 53 -1.68 -8.92 36.44
CA PRO A 53 -2.16 -8.20 37.61
C PRO A 53 -3.69 -8.11 37.56
N GLU A 54 -4.31 -8.03 38.73
CA GLU A 54 -5.75 -7.82 38.83
C GLU A 54 -6.11 -6.50 38.15
N TRP A 55 -6.99 -6.57 37.14
CA TRP A 55 -7.31 -5.41 36.32
C TRP A 55 -8.21 -4.46 37.09
N PRO A 56 -7.82 -3.19 37.27
CA PRO A 56 -8.71 -2.23 37.90
C PRO A 56 -9.95 -1.99 37.03
N ASP A 57 -11.13 -2.05 37.65
CA ASP A 57 -12.38 -1.71 36.98
C ASP A 57 -12.33 -0.28 36.45
N CYS A 58 -12.81 -0.08 35.22
CA CYS A 58 -12.92 1.24 34.60
C CYS A 58 -14.34 1.44 34.06
N LYS A 59 -15.02 2.49 34.52
CA LYS A 59 -16.33 2.93 33.98
C LYS A 59 -16.21 4.10 33.02
N GLY A 60 -15.05 4.76 32.96
CA GLY A 60 -14.75 5.85 32.03
C GLY A 60 -14.15 5.36 30.70
N PRO A 61 -13.80 6.29 29.79
CA PRO A 61 -13.09 5.93 28.57
C PRO A 61 -11.67 5.47 28.87
N LEU A 62 -11.25 4.41 28.20
CA LEU A 62 -9.88 3.88 28.23
C LEU A 62 -9.04 4.57 27.15
N GLY A 63 -7.92 5.16 27.54
CA GLY A 63 -6.85 5.59 26.65
C GLY A 63 -5.74 4.55 26.62
N VAL A 64 -5.18 4.30 25.44
CA VAL A 64 -4.03 3.41 25.25
C VAL A 64 -2.93 4.21 24.56
N ASP A 65 -1.75 4.22 25.16
CA ASP A 65 -0.53 4.78 24.58
C ASP A 65 0.56 3.68 24.52
N GLY A 66 1.44 3.71 23.53
CA GLY A 66 2.42 2.66 23.28
C GLY A 66 3.81 3.21 22.99
N THR A 67 4.82 2.73 23.71
CA THR A 67 6.19 3.28 23.61
C THR A 67 7.00 2.70 22.45
N ASP A 68 6.75 1.45 22.01
CA ASP A 68 7.45 0.83 20.87
C ASP A 68 6.54 -0.13 20.07
N VAL A 69 5.55 0.43 19.37
CA VAL A 69 4.65 -0.34 18.47
C VAL A 69 5.33 -0.81 17.18
N ARG A 70 6.58 -0.41 16.92
CA ARG A 70 7.30 -0.80 15.69
C ARG A 70 7.73 -2.26 15.73
N ARG A 71 8.00 -2.79 16.93
CA ARG A 71 8.33 -4.21 17.17
C ARG A 71 7.18 -4.90 17.90
N LEU A 72 6.11 -5.15 17.16
CA LEU A 72 4.85 -5.73 17.65
C LEU A 72 5.02 -7.00 18.51
N SER A 73 6.09 -7.79 18.32
CA SER A 73 6.33 -9.02 19.11
C SER A 73 6.25 -8.84 20.63
N ARG A 74 6.72 -7.72 21.18
CA ARG A 74 6.66 -7.44 22.61
C ARG A 74 6.59 -5.93 22.83
N ILE A 75 5.39 -5.46 23.18
CA ILE A 75 5.10 -4.03 23.30
C ILE A 75 4.86 -3.67 24.76
N ARG A 76 5.31 -2.47 25.14
CA ARG A 76 4.88 -1.81 26.38
C ARG A 76 3.76 -0.85 26.04
N VAL A 77 2.60 -1.07 26.65
CA VAL A 77 1.43 -0.19 26.53
C VAL A 77 1.10 0.41 27.89
N SER A 78 0.81 1.71 27.89
CA SER A 78 0.24 2.41 29.03
C SER A 78 -1.27 2.51 28.81
N VAL A 79 -2.07 1.88 29.66
CA VAL A 79 -3.53 2.03 29.60
C VAL A 79 -3.94 2.96 30.74
N SER A 80 -4.76 3.95 30.42
CA SER A 80 -5.30 4.89 31.39
C SER A 80 -6.82 4.89 31.36
N CYS A 81 -7.44 4.85 32.53
CA CYS A 81 -8.87 5.06 32.68
C CYS A 81 -9.14 6.50 33.11
N ALA A 82 -9.96 7.21 32.32
CA ALA A 82 -10.42 8.57 32.66
C ALA A 82 -11.79 8.54 33.35
N ASP A 83 -11.93 7.72 34.40
CA ASP A 83 -13.11 7.72 35.27
C ASP A 83 -13.00 8.88 36.29
N PRO A 84 -14.00 9.77 36.40
CA PRO A 84 -14.00 10.85 37.39
C PRO A 84 -13.88 10.37 38.85
N ALA A 85 -14.34 9.16 39.16
CA ALA A 85 -14.33 8.63 40.52
C ALA A 85 -13.00 7.96 40.89
N ARG A 86 -12.39 7.23 39.94
CA ARG A 86 -11.15 6.44 40.16
C ARG A 86 -10.29 6.43 38.89
N PRO A 87 -9.54 7.51 38.62
CA PRO A 87 -8.61 7.52 37.51
C PRO A 87 -7.41 6.64 37.84
N TRP A 88 -6.93 5.89 36.84
CA TRP A 88 -5.72 5.09 36.98
C TRP A 88 -4.95 5.08 35.67
N ARG A 89 -3.64 4.87 35.76
CA ARG A 89 -2.76 4.62 34.63
C ARG A 89 -1.71 3.61 35.06
N GLU A 90 -1.55 2.58 34.25
CA GLU A 90 -0.64 1.49 34.53
C GLU A 90 0.04 1.07 33.22
N ASP A 91 1.22 0.49 33.35
CA ASP A 91 2.02 0.04 32.22
C ASP A 91 2.07 -1.48 32.17
N TRP A 92 1.78 -2.04 31.00
CA TRP A 92 1.80 -3.48 30.78
C TRP A 92 2.71 -3.86 29.64
N THR A 93 3.29 -5.05 29.75
CA THR A 93 4.02 -5.68 28.66
C THR A 93 3.14 -6.76 28.03
N LEU A 94 2.87 -6.61 26.74
CA LEU A 94 2.07 -7.54 25.96
C LEU A 94 2.94 -8.20 24.89
N ARG A 95 2.71 -9.49 24.66
CA ARG A 95 3.16 -10.21 23.47
C ARG A 95 2.05 -10.11 22.43
N VAL A 96 2.39 -9.63 21.24
CA VAL A 96 1.46 -9.54 20.14
C VAL A 96 1.99 -10.35 18.96
N ASP A 97 1.23 -11.36 18.60
CA ASP A 97 1.38 -12.08 17.35
C ASP A 97 0.36 -11.51 16.38
N ALA A 98 0.84 -10.99 15.26
CA ALA A 98 0.02 -10.24 14.34
C ALA A 98 0.29 -10.71 12.92
N ARG A 99 -0.78 -11.00 12.19
CA ARG A 99 -0.73 -11.49 10.81
C ARG A 99 -1.53 -10.55 9.93
N ALA A 100 -0.95 -10.17 8.81
CA ALA A 100 -1.59 -9.32 7.82
C ALA A 100 -1.54 -10.01 6.46
N ASP A 101 -2.61 -9.85 5.69
CA ASP A 101 -2.57 -10.20 4.28
C ASP A 101 -1.75 -9.16 3.54
N VAL A 102 -0.71 -9.62 2.86
CA VAL A 102 0.21 -8.75 2.13
C VAL A 102 0.40 -9.25 0.71
N VAL A 103 0.67 -8.30 -0.18
CA VAL A 103 1.02 -8.58 -1.56
C VAL A 103 2.44 -9.15 -1.61
N ILE A 104 2.56 -10.35 -2.15
CA ILE A 104 3.83 -11.03 -2.42
C ILE A 104 4.02 -11.19 -3.92
N ALA A 105 5.28 -11.33 -4.34
CA ALA A 105 5.58 -11.75 -5.71
C ALA A 105 5.34 -13.27 -5.84
N SER A 106 4.45 -13.69 -6.72
CA SER A 106 4.20 -15.10 -7.06
C SER A 106 5.20 -15.63 -8.10
N ALA A 107 5.78 -14.73 -8.90
CA ALA A 107 6.73 -15.02 -9.96
C ALA A 107 7.99 -14.12 -9.86
N PRO A 108 9.11 -14.49 -10.49
CA PRO A 108 10.28 -13.61 -10.53
C PRO A 108 10.00 -12.38 -11.40
N VAL A 109 10.13 -11.18 -10.81
CA VAL A 109 9.99 -9.90 -11.51
C VAL A 109 11.35 -9.23 -11.62
N ALA A 110 11.77 -8.91 -12.85
CA ALA A 110 13.00 -8.17 -13.08
C ALA A 110 12.87 -6.70 -12.64
N ALA A 111 13.99 -6.06 -12.31
CA ALA A 111 13.99 -4.62 -12.08
C ALA A 111 13.52 -3.86 -13.34
N GLN A 112 12.84 -2.74 -13.14
CA GLN A 112 12.30 -1.87 -14.19
C GLN A 112 11.25 -2.50 -15.10
N ARG A 113 10.69 -3.66 -14.69
CA ARG A 113 9.56 -4.30 -15.37
C ARG A 113 8.24 -3.91 -14.68
N PRO A 114 7.18 -3.61 -15.44
CA PRO A 114 5.85 -3.44 -14.86
C PRO A 114 5.36 -4.76 -14.24
N ILE A 115 4.83 -4.67 -13.04
CA ILE A 115 4.24 -5.79 -12.30
C ILE A 115 2.85 -6.07 -12.88
N THR A 116 2.58 -7.32 -13.25
CA THR A 116 1.27 -7.74 -13.72
C THR A 116 0.50 -8.47 -12.61
N ALA A 117 -0.82 -8.60 -12.76
CA ALA A 117 -1.67 -9.34 -11.82
C ALA A 117 -1.27 -10.83 -11.67
N GLN A 118 -0.56 -11.40 -12.64
CA GLN A 118 -0.07 -12.78 -12.57
C GLN A 118 1.24 -12.90 -11.77
N ASP A 119 1.98 -11.79 -11.63
CA ASP A 119 3.27 -11.76 -10.93
C ASP A 119 3.12 -11.57 -9.42
N VAL A 120 1.91 -11.29 -8.94
CA VAL A 120 1.60 -11.02 -7.54
C VAL A 120 0.47 -11.91 -7.00
N ALA A 121 0.47 -12.12 -5.70
CA ALA A 121 -0.59 -12.80 -4.96
C ALA A 121 -0.72 -12.19 -3.56
N MET A 122 -1.87 -12.37 -2.91
CA MET A 122 -2.02 -12.08 -1.48
C MET A 122 -1.64 -13.30 -0.66
N GLU A 123 -0.89 -13.09 0.41
CA GLU A 123 -0.58 -14.15 1.37
C GLU A 123 -0.51 -13.60 2.79
N SER A 124 -1.08 -14.36 3.74
CA SER A 124 -1.03 -14.02 5.16
C SER A 124 0.38 -14.22 5.73
N ARG A 125 1.01 -13.12 6.14
CA ARG A 125 2.37 -13.12 6.70
C ARG A 125 2.40 -12.53 8.11
N PRO A 126 3.23 -13.08 9.02
CA PRO A 126 3.46 -12.45 10.31
C PRO A 126 4.13 -11.09 10.13
N LEU A 127 3.68 -10.07 10.85
CA LEU A 127 4.27 -8.72 10.79
C LEU A 127 5.72 -8.67 11.27
N GLN A 128 6.22 -9.73 11.90
CA GLN A 128 7.61 -9.85 12.34
C GLN A 128 8.56 -10.26 11.19
N THR A 129 8.04 -10.82 10.10
CA THR A 129 8.88 -11.32 8.99
C THR A 129 9.18 -10.26 7.93
N PHE A 130 8.53 -9.10 7.97
CA PHE A 130 8.73 -8.01 7.03
C PHE A 130 8.59 -6.64 7.72
N GLU A 131 9.37 -5.66 7.28
CA GLU A 131 9.33 -4.31 7.85
C GLU A 131 8.23 -3.46 7.20
N ASP A 132 8.04 -3.61 5.89
CA ASP A 132 7.06 -2.87 5.11
C ASP A 132 6.45 -3.75 4.03
N GLY A 133 5.19 -3.48 3.73
CA GLY A 133 4.38 -4.21 2.75
C GLY A 133 3.10 -3.44 2.48
N THR A 134 2.34 -3.90 1.50
CA THR A 134 1.00 -3.38 1.20
C THR A 134 0.00 -4.52 1.19
N SER A 135 -1.21 -4.21 1.63
CA SER A 135 -2.38 -5.09 1.55
C SER A 135 -3.24 -4.82 0.31
N ASP A 136 -2.96 -3.74 -0.41
CA ASP A 136 -3.65 -3.35 -1.64
C ASP A 136 -2.89 -3.88 -2.86
N ILE A 137 -3.52 -4.82 -3.59
CA ILE A 137 -2.98 -5.41 -4.82
C ILE A 137 -3.13 -4.47 -6.02
N ASP A 138 -4.19 -3.66 -6.06
CA ASP A 138 -4.46 -2.73 -7.17
C ASP A 138 -3.48 -1.56 -7.13
N ALA A 139 -3.03 -1.19 -5.93
CA ALA A 139 -1.92 -0.25 -5.77
C ALA A 139 -0.59 -0.81 -6.30
N VAL A 140 -0.41 -2.12 -6.46
CA VAL A 140 0.85 -2.73 -6.93
C VAL A 140 0.84 -3.03 -8.43
N VAL A 141 -0.29 -3.54 -8.94
CA VAL A 141 -0.42 -3.91 -10.35
C VAL A 141 -0.25 -2.68 -11.24
N GLY A 142 0.56 -2.82 -12.29
CA GLY A 142 0.92 -1.74 -13.19
C GLY A 142 2.11 -0.90 -12.72
N GLN A 143 2.46 -0.91 -11.43
CA GLN A 143 3.68 -0.23 -10.96
C GLN A 143 4.95 -0.93 -11.47
N THR A 144 6.06 -0.20 -11.46
CA THR A 144 7.36 -0.72 -11.88
C THR A 144 8.27 -0.89 -10.67
N SER A 145 8.81 -2.09 -10.44
CA SER A 145 9.73 -2.32 -9.31
C SER A 145 11.14 -1.82 -9.63
N ARG A 146 11.75 -1.03 -8.75
CA ARG A 146 13.16 -0.62 -8.82
C ARG A 146 14.14 -1.76 -8.59
N ARG A 147 13.70 -2.83 -7.93
CA ARG A 147 14.53 -3.98 -7.54
C ARG A 147 13.96 -5.28 -8.10
N PRO A 148 14.78 -6.29 -8.39
CA PRO A 148 14.25 -7.60 -8.74
C PRO A 148 13.49 -8.19 -7.54
N LEU A 149 12.32 -8.75 -7.80
CA LEU A 149 11.51 -9.45 -6.81
C LEU A 149 11.63 -10.95 -7.04
N ARG A 150 11.86 -11.70 -5.95
CA ARG A 150 11.88 -13.16 -5.97
C ARG A 150 10.51 -13.72 -5.59
N PRO A 151 10.13 -14.91 -6.07
CA PRO A 151 8.92 -15.59 -5.62
C PRO A 151 8.88 -15.69 -4.08
N GLY A 152 7.72 -15.40 -3.49
CA GLY A 152 7.49 -15.38 -2.05
C GLY A 152 7.96 -14.12 -1.31
N GLN A 153 8.59 -13.17 -2.00
CA GLN A 153 9.04 -11.92 -1.40
C GLN A 153 7.87 -10.94 -1.27
N VAL A 154 7.77 -10.27 -0.10
CA VAL A 154 6.79 -9.20 0.13
C VAL A 154 7.10 -8.00 -0.76
N VAL A 155 6.09 -7.50 -1.46
CA VAL A 155 6.20 -6.30 -2.30
C VAL A 155 6.16 -5.07 -1.41
N VAL A 156 7.19 -4.24 -1.53
CA VAL A 156 7.36 -3.05 -0.68
C VAL A 156 7.06 -1.78 -1.50
N PRO A 157 6.02 -0.99 -1.14
CA PRO A 157 5.61 0.19 -1.91
C PRO A 157 6.72 1.22 -2.17
N ARG A 158 7.64 1.43 -1.20
CA ARG A 158 8.77 2.36 -1.37
C ARG A 158 9.76 1.99 -2.49
N TYR A 159 9.71 0.76 -3.00
CA TYR A 159 10.52 0.32 -4.13
C TYR A 159 9.74 0.29 -5.44
N LEU A 160 8.47 0.69 -5.44
CA LEU A 160 7.64 0.81 -6.62
C LEU A 160 7.69 2.23 -7.15
N ASP A 161 7.79 2.35 -8.48
CA ASP A 161 7.64 3.57 -9.23
C ASP A 161 6.33 3.55 -10.00
N ALA A 162 5.79 4.76 -10.23
CA ALA A 162 4.65 4.94 -11.11
C ALA A 162 4.91 4.29 -12.49
N PRO A 163 3.88 3.66 -13.11
CA PRO A 163 4.02 3.07 -14.42
C PRO A 163 4.52 4.10 -15.43
N LEU A 164 5.47 3.69 -16.29
CA LEU A 164 5.74 4.42 -17.52
C LEU A 164 4.55 4.23 -18.46
N LEU A 165 3.67 5.23 -18.53
CA LEU A 165 2.54 5.25 -19.45
C LEU A 165 2.94 5.60 -20.88
N VAL A 166 4.13 6.19 -21.03
CA VAL A 166 4.74 6.53 -22.32
C VAL A 166 6.19 6.06 -22.33
N ARG A 167 6.59 5.33 -23.37
CA ARG A 167 7.97 4.87 -23.60
C ARG A 167 8.66 5.71 -24.67
N LYS A 168 9.99 5.70 -24.67
CA LYS A 168 10.79 6.32 -25.74
C LYS A 168 10.46 5.66 -27.08
N SER A 169 10.29 6.50 -28.10
CA SER A 169 9.90 6.15 -29.47
C SER A 169 8.54 5.46 -29.61
N GLN A 170 7.69 5.56 -28.59
CA GLN A 170 6.31 5.09 -28.67
C GLN A 170 5.45 6.11 -29.45
N PRO A 171 4.58 5.67 -30.38
CA PRO A 171 3.55 6.54 -30.95
C PRO A 171 2.56 6.94 -29.85
N VAL A 172 2.28 8.22 -29.75
CA VAL A 172 1.38 8.82 -28.76
C VAL A 172 0.35 9.72 -29.43
N THR A 173 -0.79 9.91 -28.77
CA THR A 173 -1.81 10.88 -29.16
C THR A 173 -1.64 12.13 -28.33
N ILE A 174 -1.45 13.25 -29.02
CA ILE A 174 -1.39 14.58 -28.44
C ILE A 174 -2.82 15.11 -28.39
N ALA A 175 -3.42 15.14 -27.21
CA ALA A 175 -4.73 15.74 -27.00
C ALA A 175 -4.58 17.20 -26.58
N VAL A 176 -5.31 18.09 -27.25
CA VAL A 176 -5.37 19.51 -26.91
C VAL A 176 -6.81 19.86 -26.60
N ARG A 177 -7.08 20.24 -25.35
CA ARG A 177 -8.40 20.66 -24.90
C ARG A 177 -8.40 22.16 -24.64
N ARG A 178 -9.17 22.92 -25.44
CA ARG A 178 -9.36 24.36 -25.25
C ARG A 178 -10.80 24.77 -25.54
N ALA A 179 -11.41 25.50 -24.62
CA ALA A 179 -12.74 26.09 -24.78
C ALA A 179 -13.82 25.10 -25.28
N GLY A 180 -13.77 23.84 -24.82
CA GLY A 180 -14.71 22.79 -25.21
C GLY A 180 -14.40 22.09 -26.55
N VAL A 181 -13.28 22.43 -27.20
CA VAL A 181 -12.80 21.76 -28.42
C VAL A 181 -11.63 20.83 -28.04
N GLU A 182 -11.73 19.57 -28.45
CA GLU A 182 -10.68 18.56 -28.32
C GLU A 182 -10.07 18.28 -29.69
N VAL A 183 -8.76 18.52 -29.83
CA VAL A 183 -8.00 18.23 -31.03
C VAL A 183 -6.99 17.13 -30.72
N ASN A 184 -7.03 16.06 -31.51
CA ASN A 184 -6.10 14.93 -31.39
C ASN A 184 -5.07 14.99 -32.52
N GLY A 185 -3.79 14.92 -32.18
CA GLY A 185 -2.67 14.87 -33.12
C GLY A 185 -1.81 13.64 -32.90
N ALA A 186 -1.24 13.09 -33.97
CA ALA A 186 -0.26 12.00 -33.85
C ALA A 186 1.12 12.54 -33.47
N GLY A 187 1.75 11.91 -32.47
CA GLY A 187 3.09 12.23 -32.00
C GLY A 187 3.93 10.98 -31.75
N GLU A 188 5.22 11.18 -31.54
CA GLU A 188 6.18 10.17 -31.11
C GLU A 188 6.89 10.68 -29.85
N ALA A 189 6.87 9.91 -28.77
CA ALA A 189 7.54 10.29 -27.54
C ALA A 189 9.06 10.14 -27.66
N LEU A 190 9.82 11.18 -27.35
CA LEU A 190 11.29 11.17 -27.39
C LEU A 190 11.91 10.75 -26.05
N ALA A 191 11.12 10.77 -24.98
CA ALA A 191 11.51 10.39 -23.64
C ALA A 191 10.40 9.54 -22.99
N PRO A 192 10.74 8.59 -22.12
CA PRO A 192 9.75 7.89 -21.32
C PRO A 192 9.18 8.84 -20.25
N GLY A 193 7.95 8.57 -19.80
CA GLY A 193 7.34 9.30 -18.69
C GLY A 193 6.18 8.57 -18.05
N ALA A 194 5.99 8.83 -16.76
CA ALA A 194 4.86 8.37 -15.96
C ALA A 194 3.71 9.38 -15.98
N LEU A 195 2.55 8.99 -15.43
CA LEU A 195 1.39 9.88 -15.32
C LEU A 195 1.75 11.21 -14.65
N GLY A 196 1.39 12.32 -15.28
CA GLY A 196 1.64 13.68 -14.78
C GLY A 196 3.04 14.22 -15.09
N GLU A 197 3.97 13.40 -15.59
CA GLU A 197 5.31 13.87 -15.95
C GLU A 197 5.31 14.59 -17.31
N THR A 198 6.21 15.56 -17.47
CA THR A 198 6.41 16.29 -18.72
C THR A 198 7.47 15.58 -19.56
N VAL A 199 7.06 15.07 -20.73
CA VAL A 199 7.92 14.41 -21.72
C VAL A 199 8.07 15.24 -22.99
N ARG A 200 9.18 15.06 -23.69
CA ARG A 200 9.37 15.64 -25.03
C ARG A 200 8.70 14.74 -26.06
N VAL A 201 7.85 15.32 -26.91
CA VAL A 201 7.10 14.60 -27.94
C VAL A 201 7.31 15.28 -29.28
N ARG A 202 7.62 14.52 -30.31
CA ARG A 202 7.69 15.00 -31.69
C ARG A 202 6.32 14.84 -32.34
N ASN A 203 5.71 15.92 -32.80
CA ASN A 203 4.48 15.84 -33.58
C ASN A 203 4.81 15.32 -34.99
N ILE A 204 4.13 14.25 -35.43
CA ILE A 204 4.42 13.61 -36.72
C ILE A 204 3.94 14.48 -37.90
N GLY A 205 2.81 15.18 -37.73
CA GLY A 205 2.25 16.04 -38.78
C GLY A 205 3.04 17.32 -39.05
N SER A 206 3.73 17.86 -38.05
CA SER A 206 4.49 19.12 -38.18
C SER A 206 6.01 18.97 -38.00
N GLY A 207 6.48 17.82 -37.55
CA GLY A 207 7.89 17.55 -37.25
C GLY A 207 8.45 18.27 -36.01
N LYS A 208 7.69 19.17 -35.38
CA LYS A 208 8.11 19.97 -34.23
C LYS A 208 8.17 19.14 -32.95
N VAL A 209 9.12 19.46 -32.07
CA VAL A 209 9.23 18.87 -30.73
C VAL A 209 8.55 19.79 -29.72
N ILE A 210 7.61 19.25 -28.97
CA ILE A 210 6.85 19.95 -27.93
C ILE A 210 7.07 19.30 -26.56
N GLN A 211 6.86 20.06 -25.48
CA GLN A 211 6.75 19.51 -24.14
C GLN A 211 5.29 19.19 -23.85
N ALA A 212 5.02 17.94 -23.47
CA ALA A 212 3.66 17.47 -23.16
C ALA A 212 3.65 16.69 -21.86
N ARG A 213 2.62 16.90 -21.05
CA ARG A 213 2.32 16.16 -19.83
C ARG A 213 1.63 14.85 -20.17
N VAL A 214 2.07 13.75 -19.61
CA VAL A 214 1.41 12.45 -19.77
C VAL A 214 0.11 12.44 -18.96
N VAL A 215 -1.02 12.19 -19.61
CA VAL A 215 -2.35 12.16 -18.98
C VAL A 215 -3.00 10.78 -19.01
N GLY A 216 -2.43 9.85 -19.78
CA GLY A 216 -2.90 8.46 -19.89
C GLY A 216 -1.93 7.62 -20.70
N GLU A 217 -2.24 6.33 -20.85
CA GLU A 217 -1.45 5.41 -21.67
C GLU A 217 -1.41 5.90 -23.12
N GLY A 218 -0.22 6.24 -23.60
CA GLY A 218 -0.05 6.81 -24.94
C GLY A 218 -0.75 8.16 -25.17
N LEU A 219 -1.24 8.84 -24.13
CA LEU A 219 -1.97 10.11 -24.24
C LEU A 219 -1.21 11.23 -23.53
N VAL A 220 -0.99 12.34 -24.24
CA VAL A 220 -0.20 13.48 -23.75
C VAL A 220 -0.89 14.81 -24.05
N GLU A 221 -0.78 15.77 -23.15
CA GLU A 221 -1.32 17.13 -23.29
C GLU A 221 -0.19 18.17 -23.30
N PRO A 222 -0.11 19.09 -24.27
CA PRO A 222 0.94 20.11 -24.31
C PRO A 222 0.90 21.04 -23.08
N VAL A 223 2.05 21.23 -22.41
CA VAL A 223 2.13 22.07 -21.19
C VAL A 223 2.08 23.56 -21.53
N ASP A 224 2.52 23.91 -22.74
CA ASP A 224 2.63 25.29 -23.20
C ASP A 224 1.77 25.49 -24.45
N VAL A 225 0.46 25.55 -24.24
CA VAL A 225 -0.51 25.81 -25.31
C VAL A 225 -0.49 27.29 -25.78
N GLY A 226 0.42 28.12 -25.27
CA GLY A 226 0.54 29.54 -25.62
C GLY A 226 0.97 29.85 -27.08
N ALA A 227 1.53 28.89 -27.82
CA ALA A 227 2.18 29.18 -29.10
C ALA A 227 1.99 28.12 -30.22
N MET A 228 0.91 27.35 -30.22
CA MET A 228 0.52 26.57 -31.41
C MET A 228 -0.43 27.42 -32.28
N ALA A 229 0.17 28.19 -33.19
CA ALA A 229 -0.54 28.82 -34.30
C ALA A 229 -1.36 27.76 -35.05
N ALA A 230 -2.60 28.11 -35.37
CA ALA A 230 -3.57 27.28 -36.06
C ALA A 230 -2.95 26.52 -37.25
N PRO A 231 -3.41 25.29 -37.55
CA PRO A 231 -3.06 24.64 -38.81
C PRO A 231 -3.45 25.56 -39.96
N SER A 232 -2.48 25.95 -40.78
CA SER A 232 -2.72 26.73 -41.99
C SER A 232 -3.74 26.00 -42.87
N PRO A 233 -4.80 26.67 -43.36
CA PRO A 233 -5.70 26.04 -44.31
C PRO A 233 -4.89 25.71 -45.57
N GLN A 234 -4.84 24.41 -45.92
CA GLN A 234 -4.26 23.99 -47.19
C GLN A 234 -5.09 24.61 -48.31
N SER A 235 -4.45 25.42 -49.15
CA SER A 235 -5.03 25.96 -50.38
C SER A 235 -5.58 24.83 -51.25
N PRO A 236 -6.81 24.95 -51.77
CA PRO A 236 -7.25 24.05 -52.82
C PRO A 236 -6.39 24.31 -54.07
N VAL A 237 -5.71 23.26 -54.53
CA VAL A 237 -5.13 23.20 -55.86
C VAL A 237 -6.29 23.18 -56.87
N ARG A 238 -6.08 23.98 -57.90
CA ARG A 238 -7.00 24.44 -58.95
C ARG A 238 -7.69 23.34 -59.74
#